data_AF-A0A7V9DXH8-F1
#
_entry.id   AF-A0A7V9DXH8-F1
#
_cell.length_a   1.000
_cell.length_b   1.000
_cell.length_c   1.000
_cell.angle_alpha   90.00
_cell.angle_beta   90.00
_cell.angle_gamma   90.00
#
_symmetry.space_group_name_H-M   'P 1'
#
loop_
_entity.id
_entity.type
_entity.pdbx_description
1 polymer ?
#
loop_
_entity_poly.entity_id
_entity_poly.type
_entity_poly.pdbx_seq_one_letter_code
_entity_poly.pdbx_strand_id
1 'polypeptide(L)' 'MVVNLRAISHVKRGLNETADIPLKGRGEVLPVSRGYLHLFRQM' A
#
# COMPACT_ATOMS: atom_id res chain seq x y z
N MET A 1 -1.22 4.73 -12.15
CA MET A 1 -0.59 5.45 -11.00
C MET A 1 0.60 4.60 -10.55
N VAL A 2 1.80 5.16 -10.47
CA VAL A 2 3.03 4.43 -10.11
C VAL A 2 3.38 4.79 -8.66
N VAL A 3 3.56 3.78 -7.80
CA VAL A 3 3.92 4.00 -6.38
C VAL A 3 5.27 3.37 -6.08
N ASN A 4 6.10 4.06 -5.30
CA ASN A 4 7.44 3.60 -4.98
C ASN A 4 7.38 2.55 -3.85
N LEU A 5 7.61 1.29 -4.21
CA LEU A 5 7.58 0.15 -3.29
C LEU A 5 8.54 0.27 -2.10
N ARG A 6 9.69 0.94 -2.27
CA ARG A 6 10.67 1.14 -1.19
C ARG A 6 10.20 2.12 -0.13
N ALA A 7 9.27 2.99 -0.48
CA ALA A 7 8.71 3.97 0.45
C ALA A 7 7.64 3.37 1.35
N ILE A 8 7.38 2.06 1.29
CA ILE A 8 6.26 1.43 2.01
C ILE A 8 6.72 1.00 3.40
N SER A 9 5.94 1.37 4.40
CA SER A 9 6.15 0.92 5.77
C SER A 9 5.53 -0.45 5.96
N HIS A 10 4.20 -0.49 5.98
CA HIS A 10 3.40 -1.69 6.21
C HIS A 10 2.17 -1.63 5.31
N VAL A 11 1.54 -2.77 5.04
CA VAL A 11 0.29 -2.85 4.27
C VAL A 11 -0.85 -3.16 5.23
N LYS A 12 -1.81 -2.24 5.38
CA LYS A 12 -3.05 -2.49 6.11
C LYS A 12 -4.15 -2.84 5.12
N ARG A 13 -4.70 -4.05 5.20
CA ARG A 13 -5.81 -4.47 4.34
C ARG A 13 -7.12 -4.09 5.01
N GLY A 14 -7.93 -3.29 4.32
CA GLY A 14 -9.26 -2.92 4.76
C GLY A 14 -10.31 -3.96 4.32
N LEU A 15 -11.47 -3.92 4.97
CA LEU A 15 -12.61 -4.80 4.65
C LEU A 15 -13.27 -4.50 3.29
N ASN A 16 -13.03 -3.31 2.73
CA ASN A 16 -13.67 -2.81 1.49
C ASN A 16 -12.80 -3.00 0.23
N GLU A 17 -12.02 -4.08 0.15
CA GLU A 17 -11.20 -4.42 -1.02
C GLU A 17 -10.10 -3.41 -1.39
N THR A 18 -9.85 -2.45 -0.50
CA THR A 18 -8.74 -1.51 -0.54
C THR A 18 -7.72 -1.86 0.53
N ALA A 19 -6.46 -1.49 0.28
CA ALA A 19 -5.43 -1.53 1.30
C ALA A 19 -4.81 -0.15 1.47
N ASP A 20 -4.61 0.22 2.71
CA ASP A 20 -3.93 1.44 3.11
C ASP A 20 -2.44 1.14 3.27
N ILE A 21 -1.63 1.88 2.50
CA ILE A 21 -0.19 1.77 2.53
C ILE A 21 0.39 3.03 3.16
N PRO A 22 0.66 3.03 4.48
CA PRO A 22 1.46 4.06 5.11
C PRO A 22 2.88 4.09 4.53
N LEU A 23 3.34 5.27 4.13
CA LEU A 23 4.69 5.49 3.63
C LEU A 23 5.70 5.70 4.77
N LYS A 24 6.95 5.27 4.59
CA LYS A 24 8.07 5.55 5.49
C LYS A 24 8.52 7.00 5.29
N GLY A 25 8.61 7.76 6.39
CA GLY A 25 9.11 9.14 6.37
C GLY A 25 8.09 10.20 5.96
N ARG A 26 6.86 9.81 5.62
CA ARG A 26 5.72 10.72 5.42
C ARG A 26 4.48 10.13 6.08
N GLY A 27 3.72 10.93 6.82
CA GLY A 27 2.43 10.52 7.42
C GLY A 27 1.30 10.35 6.40
N GLU A 28 1.65 10.03 5.15
CA GLU A 28 0.74 9.93 4.02
C GLU A 28 0.38 8.46 3.80
N VAL A 29 -0.90 8.21 3.55
CA VAL A 29 -1.46 6.88 3.37
C VAL A 29 -1.97 6.76 1.95
N LEU A 30 -1.47 5.78 1.20
CA LEU A 30 -1.90 5.52 -0.15
C LEU A 30 -2.94 4.40 -0.17
N PRO A 31 -4.20 4.67 -0.56
CA PRO A 31 -5.18 3.63 -0.79
C PRO A 31 -4.85 2.93 -2.12
N VAL A 32 -4.59 1.63 -2.06
CA VAL A 32 -4.37 0.78 -3.23
C VAL A 32 -5.54 -0.18 -3.45
N SER A 33 -5.89 -0.41 -4.71
CA SER A 33 -6.94 -1.35 -5.09
C SER A 33 -6.44 -2.80 -5.12
N ARG A 34 -7.35 -3.75 -4.90
CA ARG A 34 -7.14 -5.22 -4.96
C ARG A 34 -6.26 -5.73 -6.11
N GLY A 35 -6.35 -5.13 -7.30
CA GLY A 35 -5.56 -5.54 -8.47
C GLY A 35 -4.04 -5.38 -8.28
N TYR A 36 -3.62 -4.44 -7.44
CA TYR A 36 -2.20 -4.17 -7.17
C TYR A 36 -1.75 -4.76 -5.83
N LEU A 37 -2.67 -5.22 -4.97
CA LEU A 37 -2.38 -5.83 -3.67
C LEU A 37 -1.44 -7.04 -3.77
N HIS A 38 -1.50 -7.80 -4.86
CA HIS A 38 -0.59 -8.91 -5.13
C HIS A 38 0.88 -8.46 -5.23
N LEU A 39 1.15 -7.27 -5.78
CA LEU A 39 2.51 -6.74 -5.96
C LEU A 39 3.18 -6.37 -4.63
N PHE A 40 2.38 -6.06 -3.60
CA PHE A 40 2.88 -5.74 -2.26
C PHE A 40 3.03 -6.97 -1.35
N ARG A 41 2.64 -8.15 -1.81
CA ARG A 41 2.62 -9.38 -0.99
C ARG A 41 3.97 -10.11 -0.92
N GLN A 42 4.98 -9.62 -1.63
CA GLN A 42 6.26 -10.30 -1.83
C GLN A 42 7.46 -9.57 -1.21
N MET A 43 7.22 -8.54 -0.39
CA MET A 43 8.26 -7.85 0.40
C MET A 43 8.19 -8.24 1.87
#